data_AF-A0AA92V1U1-F1
#
_entry.id   AF-A0AA92V1U1-F1
#
_cell.length_a   1.000
_cell.length_b   1.000
_cell.length_c   1.000
_cell.angle_alpha   90.00
_cell.angle_beta   90.00
_cell.angle_gamma   90.00
#
_symmetry.space_group_name_H-M   'P 1'
#
loop_
_entity.id
_entity.type
_entity.pdbx_description
1 polymer ?
#
loop_
_entity_poly.entity_id
_entity_poly.type
_entity_poly.pdbx_seq_one_letter_code
_entity_poly.pdbx_strand_id
1 'polypeptide(L)'
;MEILKDITQLSKGCSVTFIKNDEVQNYEYLMVHPHCETYFLFLENWSQEVVRIHVNKLLGGDYYVGKYDSVFVLEKKKDFFMRKIKNCDKRIEELKEK
;
A
#
# COMPACT_ATOMS: atom_id res chain seq x y z
N MET A 1 -10.89 -1.00 -5.43
CA MET A 1 -9.48 -1.46 -5.53
C MET A 1 -9.37 -2.84 -4.90
N GLU A 2 -8.41 -3.65 -5.31
CA GLU A 2 -8.17 -4.97 -4.74
C GLU A 2 -6.71 -5.13 -4.29
N ILE A 3 -6.46 -6.01 -3.33
CA ILE A 3 -5.09 -6.27 -2.85
C ILE A 3 -4.26 -6.90 -3.96
N LEU A 4 -3.03 -6.41 -4.12
CA LEU A 4 -2.05 -6.95 -5.05
C LEU A 4 -1.45 -8.23 -4.46
N LYS A 5 -1.85 -9.37 -4.99
CA LYS A 5 -1.37 -10.70 -4.59
C LYS A 5 -0.49 -11.36 -5.64
N ASP A 6 -0.69 -11.00 -6.90
CA ASP A 6 -0.03 -11.62 -8.04
C ASP A 6 0.41 -10.55 -9.05
N ILE A 7 1.60 -10.73 -9.63
CA ILE A 7 2.17 -9.80 -10.61
C ILE A 7 1.34 -9.72 -11.91
N THR A 8 0.53 -10.73 -12.22
CA THR A 8 -0.39 -10.75 -13.36
C THR A 8 -1.51 -9.72 -13.24
N GLN A 9 -1.75 -9.19 -12.04
CA GLN A 9 -2.66 -8.06 -11.84
C GLN A 9 -2.10 -6.74 -12.38
N LEU A 10 -0.78 -6.66 -12.63
CA LEU A 10 -0.12 -5.47 -13.16
C LEU A 10 -0.20 -5.44 -14.68
N SER A 11 -0.72 -4.33 -15.21
CA SER A 11 -0.70 -4.02 -16.64
C SER A 11 -0.19 -2.59 -16.83
N LYS A 12 0.53 -2.34 -17.92
CA LYS A 12 1.15 -1.03 -18.17
C LYS A 12 0.10 0.09 -18.06
N GLY A 13 0.39 1.11 -17.25
CA GLY A 13 -0.50 2.23 -16.98
C GLY A 13 -1.53 1.99 -15.87
N CYS A 14 -1.56 0.81 -15.23
CA CYS A 14 -2.48 0.57 -14.13
C CYS A 14 -2.08 1.35 -12.87
N SER A 15 -3.06 1.86 -12.14
CA SER A 15 -2.85 2.50 -10.85
C SER A 15 -2.58 1.45 -9.77
N VAL A 16 -1.54 1.72 -8.97
CA VAL A 16 -1.17 0.95 -7.79
C VAL A 16 -1.10 1.88 -6.59
N THR A 17 -1.85 1.57 -5.54
CA THR A 17 -1.94 2.37 -4.34
C THR A 17 -1.30 1.61 -3.19
N PHE A 18 -0.31 2.21 -2.54
CA PHE A 18 0.21 1.73 -1.26
C PHE A 18 -0.56 2.38 -0.12
N ILE A 19 -1.08 1.58 0.81
CA ILE A 19 -1.78 2.06 2.00
C ILE A 19 -1.25 1.33 3.22
N LYS A 20 -0.40 1.98 4.00
CA LYS A 20 0.12 1.41 5.25
C LYS A 20 -0.07 2.39 6.37
N ASN A 21 -0.70 1.94 7.44
CA ASN A 21 -1.09 2.78 8.56
C ASN A 21 -1.98 3.96 8.10
N ASP A 22 -1.53 5.20 8.25
CA ASP A 22 -2.16 6.43 7.77
C ASP A 22 -1.49 7.01 6.50
N GLU A 23 -0.42 6.39 6.02
CA GLU A 23 0.30 6.79 4.82
C GLU A 23 -0.36 6.21 3.56
N VAL A 24 -0.41 7.04 2.51
CA VAL A 24 -0.95 6.66 1.19
C VAL A 24 -0.01 7.18 0.13
N GLN A 25 0.39 6.31 -0.78
CA GLN A 25 1.16 6.67 -1.97
C GLN A 25 0.49 6.06 -3.19
N ASN A 26 0.47 6.81 -4.29
CA ASN A 26 -0.13 6.39 -5.54
C ASN A 26 0.92 6.33 -6.63
N TYR A 27 0.84 5.26 -7.41
CA TYR A 27 1.79 4.95 -8.45
C TYR A 27 1.06 4.57 -9.74
N GLU A 28 1.72 4.79 -10.87
CA GLU A 28 1.39 4.20 -12.15
C GLU A 28 2.43 3.13 -12.48
N TYR A 29 1.99 1.90 -12.77
CA TYR A 29 2.90 0.83 -13.17
C TYR A 29 3.42 1.05 -14.59
N LEU A 30 4.75 1.03 -14.73
CA LEU A 30 5.41 1.24 -16.02
C LEU A 30 5.78 -0.08 -16.68
N MET A 31 6.67 -0.86 -16.05
CA MET A 31 7.19 -2.12 -16.61
C MET A 31 8.07 -2.89 -15.62
N VAL A 32 8.32 -4.16 -15.95
CA VAL A 32 9.46 -4.93 -15.42
C VAL A 32 10.74 -4.36 -15.98
N HIS A 33 11.79 -4.23 -15.16
CA HIS A 33 13.08 -3.76 -15.68
C HIS A 33 13.65 -4.77 -16.69
N PRO A 34 14.08 -4.36 -17.90
CA PRO A 34 14.46 -5.27 -18.99
C PRO A 34 15.61 -6.23 -18.67
N HIS A 35 16.44 -5.87 -17.69
CA HIS A 35 17.63 -6.63 -17.30
C HIS A 35 17.60 -7.08 -15.84
N CYS A 36 16.49 -6.89 -15.12
CA CYS A 36 16.42 -7.24 -13.70
C CYS A 36 14.99 -7.54 -13.26
N GLU A 37 14.68 -8.81 -13.02
CA GLU A 37 13.33 -9.27 -12.64
C GLU A 37 13.04 -9.10 -11.12
N THR A 38 13.93 -8.46 -10.37
CA THR A 38 13.80 -8.35 -8.90
C THR A 38 12.99 -7.14 -8.46
N TYR A 39 12.63 -6.24 -9.38
CA TYR A 39 11.82 -5.06 -9.13
C TYR A 39 11.02 -4.63 -10.36
N PHE A 40 9.95 -3.88 -10.09
CA PHE A 40 9.16 -3.20 -11.09
C PHE A 40 9.38 -1.69 -11.02
N LEU A 41 9.23 -1.04 -12.17
CA LEU A 41 9.29 0.41 -12.28
C LEU A 41 7.89 1.00 -12.21
N PHE A 42 7.79 2.08 -11.45
CA PHE A 42 6.57 2.85 -11.27
C PHE A 42 6.85 4.33 -11.43
N LEU A 43 5.85 5.07 -11.87
CA LEU A 43 5.84 6.53 -11.79
C LEU A 43 5.10 6.93 -10.51
N GLU A 44 5.73 7.72 -9.66
CA GLU A 44 5.05 8.28 -8.48
C GLU A 44 4.16 9.45 -8.93
N ASN A 45 2.87 9.41 -8.58
CA ASN A 45 1.88 10.30 -9.20
C ASN A 45 2.06 11.78 -8.82
N TRP A 46 2.73 12.10 -7.73
CA TRP A 46 2.89 13.47 -7.24
C TRP A 46 4.22 14.09 -7.71
N SER A 47 5.34 13.44 -7.43
CA SER A 47 6.68 13.88 -7.81
C SER A 47 7.00 13.63 -9.28
N GLN A 48 6.25 12.75 -9.95
CA GLN A 48 6.52 12.28 -11.31
C GLN A 48 7.91 11.62 -11.43
N GLU A 49 8.47 11.14 -10.32
CA GLU A 49 9.72 10.42 -10.31
C GLU A 49 9.51 8.93 -10.59
N VAL A 50 10.48 8.34 -11.29
CA VAL A 50 10.50 6.88 -11.48
C VAL A 50 11.06 6.22 -10.23
N VAL A 51 10.23 5.42 -9.58
CA VAL A 51 10.58 4.67 -8.38
C VAL A 51 10.68 3.18 -8.68
N ARG A 52 11.53 2.49 -7.89
CA ARG A 52 11.76 1.05 -7.98
C ARG A 52 11.12 0.38 -6.78
N ILE A 53 10.22 -0.56 -7.03
CA ILE A 53 9.62 -1.37 -5.95
C ILE A 53 9.98 -2.82 -6.19
N HIS A 54 10.70 -3.41 -5.23
CA HIS A 54 11.10 -4.81 -5.29
C HIS A 54 9.89 -5.74 -5.19
N VAL A 55 9.90 -6.83 -5.96
CA VAL A 55 8.78 -7.79 -6.05
C VAL A 55 8.36 -8.29 -4.67
N ASN A 56 9.31 -8.65 -3.81
CA ASN A 56 9.03 -9.15 -2.46
C ASN A 56 8.34 -8.10 -1.58
N LYS A 57 8.69 -6.82 -1.73
CA LYS A 57 8.03 -5.72 -1.01
C LYS A 57 6.64 -5.46 -1.55
N LEU A 58 6.48 -5.57 -2.87
CA LEU A 58 5.24 -5.32 -3.56
C LEU A 58 4.18 -6.38 -3.21
N LEU A 59 4.53 -7.67 -3.28
CA LEU A 59 3.62 -8.78 -3.00
C LEU A 59 3.43 -9.06 -1.51
N GLY A 60 4.42 -8.70 -0.67
CA GLY A 60 4.33 -8.84 0.79
C GLY A 60 3.80 -7.60 1.52
N GLY A 61 3.51 -6.53 0.78
CA GLY A 61 3.11 -5.24 1.33
C GLY A 61 1.62 -4.94 1.17
N ASP A 62 1.20 -3.79 1.72
CA ASP A 62 -0.17 -3.29 1.62
C ASP A 62 -0.40 -2.52 0.31
N TYR A 63 -0.14 -3.18 -0.82
CA TYR A 63 -0.36 -2.63 -2.15
C TYR A 63 -1.70 -3.07 -2.72
N TYR A 64 -2.35 -2.17 -3.45
CA TYR A 64 -3.67 -2.37 -4.04
C TYR A 64 -3.65 -1.95 -5.51
N VAL A 65 -4.27 -2.72 -6.39
CA VAL A 65 -4.41 -2.40 -7.82
C VAL A 65 -5.82 -1.93 -8.15
N GLY A 66 -5.92 -1.03 -9.12
CA GLY A 66 -7.16 -0.56 -9.70
C GLY A 66 -7.34 0.94 -9.55
N LYS A 67 -8.42 1.46 -10.15
CA LYS A 67 -8.75 2.89 -10.10
C LYS A 67 -8.80 3.38 -8.65
N TYR A 68 -8.18 4.53 -8.40
CA TYR A 68 -8.16 5.15 -7.08
C TYR A 68 -9.58 5.33 -6.53
N ASP A 69 -9.79 4.82 -5.32
CA ASP A 69 -11.05 4.87 -4.60
C ASP A 69 -10.81 5.50 -3.22
N SER A 70 -11.23 6.75 -3.07
CA SER A 70 -11.02 7.51 -1.83
C SER A 70 -11.80 6.93 -0.66
N VAL A 71 -12.97 6.33 -0.89
CA VAL A 71 -13.78 5.72 0.16
C VAL A 71 -13.05 4.51 0.71
N PHE A 72 -12.59 3.61 -0.17
CA PHE A 72 -11.81 2.44 0.23
C PHE A 72 -10.55 2.83 1.03
N VAL A 73 -9.83 3.86 0.58
CA VAL A 73 -8.63 4.36 1.27
C VAL A 73 -8.96 4.84 2.68
N LEU A 74 -10.04 5.62 2.84
CA LEU A 74 -10.48 6.12 4.13
C LEU A 74 -10.94 4.99 5.06
N GLU A 75 -11.61 3.97 4.54
CA GLU A 75 -11.97 2.77 5.30
C GLU A 75 -10.73 2.04 5.84
N LYS A 76 -9.69 1.86 5.01
CA LYS A 76 -8.42 1.25 5.46
C LYS A 76 -7.72 2.07 6.54
N LYS A 77 -7.70 3.40 6.42
CA LYS A 77 -7.16 4.28 7.47
C LYS A 77 -7.97 4.16 8.76
N LYS A 78 -9.30 4.14 8.65
CA LYS A 78 -10.20 3.97 9.80
C LYS A 78 -9.90 2.66 10.54
N ASP A 79 -9.74 1.55 9.82
CA ASP A 79 -9.38 0.25 10.41
C ASP A 79 -8.04 0.28 11.15
N PHE A 80 -7.06 1.00 10.62
CA PHE A 80 -5.79 1.22 11.31
C PHE A 80 -5.97 2.00 12.62
N PHE A 81 -6.67 3.14 12.60
CA PHE A 81 -6.89 3.93 13.81
C PHE A 81 -7.72 3.19 14.86
N MET A 82 -8.73 2.42 14.45
CA MET A 82 -9.51 1.59 15.37
C MET A 82 -8.63 0.56 16.10
N ARG A 83 -7.68 -0.07 15.40
CA ARG A 83 -6.71 -0.97 16.04
C ARG A 83 -5.79 -0.23 17.02
N LYS A 84 -5.39 1.00 16.71
CA LYS A 84 -4.58 1.84 17.61
C LYS A 84 -5.35 2.20 18.88
N ILE A 85 -6.60 2.63 18.75
CA ILE A 85 -7.49 2.93 19.89
C ILE A 85 -7.61 1.70 20.80
N LYS A 86 -7.95 0.53 20.23
CA LYS A 86 -8.06 -0.72 21.00
C LYS A 86 -6.78 -1.08 21.75
N ASN A 87 -5.62 -0.87 21.15
CA ASN A 87 -4.33 -1.13 21.81
C ASN A 87 -4.06 -0.15 22.96
N CYS A 88 -4.42 1.13 22.79
CA CYS A 88 -4.34 2.13 23.85
C CYS A 88 -5.28 1.78 25.02
N ASP A 89 -6.53 1.43 24.72
CA ASP A 89 -7.52 1.04 25.74
C ASP A 89 -7.03 -0.16 26.54
N LYS A 90 -6.53 -1.21 25.86
CA LYS A 90 -5.92 -2.37 26.53
C LYS A 90 -4.78 -1.96 27.46
N ARG A 91 -3.91 -1.06 27.00
CA ARG A 91 -2.77 -0.60 27.79
C ARG A 91 -3.19 0.23 29.00
N ILE A 92 -4.25 1.02 28.88
CA ILE A 92 -4.81 1.79 30.00
C ILE A 92 -5.33 0.83 31.08
N GLU A 93 -6.07 -0.21 30.71
CA GLU A 93 -6.58 -1.20 31.67
C GLU A 93 -5.44 -1.96 32.38
N GLU A 94 -4.44 -2.44 31.64
CA GLU A 94 -3.23 -3.07 32.22
C GLU A 94 -2.50 -2.18 33.25
N LEU A 95 -2.60 -0.86 33.12
CA LEU A 95 -1.96 0.10 34.01
C LEU A 95 -2.83 0.45 35.23
N LYS A 96 -4.16 0.33 35.14
CA LYS A 96 -5.08 0.53 36.27
C LYS A 96 -5.08 -0.66 37.23
N GLU A 97 -4.76 -1.85 36.74
CA GLU A 97 -4.66 -3.08 37.53
C GLU A 97 -3.32 -3.18 38.32
N LYS A 98 -2.41 -2.22 38.15
CA LYS A 98 -1.14 -2.11 38.88
C LYS A 98 -1.22 -1.11 40.03
#